data_AF-A0A6S7GGT0-F1
#
_entry.id   AF-A0A6S7GGT0-F1
#
_cell.length_a   1.000
_cell.length_b   1.000
_cell.length_c   1.000
_cell.angle_alpha   90.00
_cell.angle_beta   90.00
_cell.angle_gamma   90.00
#
_symmetry.space_group_name_H-M   'P 1'
#
loop_
_entity.id
_entity.type
_entity.pdbx_description
1 polymer ?
#
loop_
_entity_poly.entity_id
_entity_poly.type
_entity_poly.pdbx_seq_one_letter_code
_entity_poly.pdbx_strand_id
1 'polypeptide(L)'
;MAAIQRFGFQKTLVKSALRGLKTRTTSPYVLSSLSTQSLHKRNYSDGGKIKVDGSVVELDGDEMTRIIWEKIKEKLILPYLDLDIKYYDLGLPYRDETRDQVTIEAAEAIKKYNVGIKCATITPDEARVKEFQLKKMWRSPNGTIRNILGGTVFREPIICKSIPRLVPGWEKPIVIGRHAFGDQ
;
A
#
# COMPACT_ATOMS: atom_id res chain seq x y z
N MET A 1 8.67 31.95 -5.64
CA MET A 1 9.22 31.82 -7.00
C MET A 1 9.16 30.36 -7.43
N ALA A 2 7.99 29.90 -7.88
CA ALA A 2 7.77 28.53 -8.34
C ALA A 2 7.24 28.60 -9.78
N ALA A 3 7.99 28.05 -10.73
CA ALA A 3 7.61 27.99 -12.13
C ALA A 3 7.29 26.54 -12.50
N ILE A 4 6.02 26.30 -12.79
CA ILE A 4 5.51 25.16 -13.56
C ILE A 4 5.45 25.61 -15.01
N GLN A 5 5.91 24.82 -15.99
CA GLN A 5 5.16 24.50 -17.22
C GLN A 5 5.93 23.68 -18.28
N ARG A 6 5.26 22.59 -18.69
CA ARG A 6 4.98 22.11 -20.06
C ARG A 6 6.10 21.44 -20.89
N PHE A 7 5.94 20.12 -21.01
CA PHE A 7 6.35 19.30 -22.15
C PHE A 7 5.66 19.77 -23.44
N GLY A 8 6.43 19.97 -24.51
CA GLY A 8 5.96 20.16 -25.88
C GLY A 8 6.46 19.03 -26.77
N PHE A 9 5.54 18.22 -27.29
CA PHE A 9 5.78 17.23 -28.35
C PHE A 9 5.70 17.93 -29.71
N GLN A 10 6.78 17.94 -30.49
CA GLN A 10 6.75 18.35 -31.90
C GLN A 10 6.65 17.12 -32.81
N LYS A 11 5.59 17.08 -33.62
CA LYS A 11 5.42 16.22 -34.80
C LYS A 11 5.92 16.98 -36.04
N THR A 12 6.90 16.43 -36.76
CA THR A 12 7.16 16.52 -38.22
C THR A 12 8.52 15.85 -38.46
N LEU A 13 8.87 15.16 -39.55
CA LEU A 13 8.47 15.23 -40.95
C LEU A 13 8.88 13.89 -41.60
N VAL A 14 8.01 13.30 -42.42
CA VAL A 14 8.35 12.19 -43.33
C VAL A 14 9.06 12.78 -44.54
N LYS A 15 10.27 12.31 -44.86
CA LYS A 15 10.88 12.47 -46.19
C LYS A 15 11.61 11.21 -46.64
N SER A 16 11.02 10.62 -47.68
CA SER A 16 11.55 9.68 -48.67
C SER A 16 13.06 9.78 -48.94
N ALA A 17 13.73 8.62 -48.99
CA ALA A 17 14.86 8.39 -49.86
C ALA A 17 14.89 6.91 -50.31
N LEU A 18 14.43 6.67 -51.54
CA LEU A 18 14.70 5.45 -52.31
C LEU A 18 16.18 5.45 -52.71
N ARG A 19 16.91 4.36 -52.44
CA ARG A 19 18.10 3.95 -53.20
C ARG A 19 18.53 2.52 -52.85
N GLY A 20 18.58 1.67 -53.89
CA GLY A 20 19.58 0.61 -54.02
C GLY A 20 19.22 -0.78 -53.51
N LEU A 21 18.53 -1.56 -54.34
CA LEU A 21 18.60 -3.03 -54.30
C LEU A 21 20.03 -3.48 -54.59
N LYS A 22 20.66 -4.16 -53.63
CA LYS A 22 21.77 -5.08 -53.89
C LYS A 22 21.43 -6.42 -53.27
N THR A 23 21.31 -7.41 -54.14
CA THR A 23 21.09 -8.81 -53.83
C THR A 23 22.28 -9.33 -53.01
N ARG A 24 21.99 -9.92 -51.84
CA ARG A 24 22.97 -10.67 -51.08
C ARG A 24 22.44 -12.09 -50.87
N THR A 25 23.22 -13.00 -51.41
CA THR A 25 23.17 -14.46 -51.40
C THR A 25 22.67 -15.07 -50.10
N THR A 26 21.76 -16.04 -50.25
CA THR A 26 21.20 -16.88 -49.19
C THR A 26 22.27 -17.81 -48.60
N SER A 27 22.51 -17.72 -47.28
CA SER A 27 23.16 -18.76 -46.49
C SER A 27 22.09 -19.69 -45.90
N PRO A 28 22.19 -21.04 -46.00
CA PRO A 28 21.09 -21.94 -45.67
C PRO A 28 21.04 -22.40 -44.20
N TYR A 29 21.78 -21.78 -43.29
CA TYR A 29 21.82 -22.23 -41.88
C TYR A 29 21.39 -21.12 -40.94
N VAL A 30 20.11 -21.12 -40.54
CA VAL A 30 19.58 -21.04 -39.16
C VAL A 30 18.05 -21.18 -39.27
N LEU A 31 17.54 -22.41 -39.26
CA LEU A 31 16.16 -22.66 -38.85
C LEU A 31 16.17 -22.74 -37.32
N SER A 32 16.03 -21.59 -36.65
CA SER A 32 15.67 -21.61 -35.24
C SER A 32 14.19 -21.95 -35.15
N SER A 33 13.91 -23.08 -34.50
CA SER A 33 12.56 -23.51 -34.16
C SER A 33 11.81 -22.34 -33.51
N LEU A 34 10.72 -21.91 -34.12
CA LEU A 34 9.70 -21.13 -33.43
C LEU A 34 9.12 -22.05 -32.34
N SER A 35 9.72 -22.03 -31.15
CA SER A 35 9.07 -22.57 -29.97
C SER A 35 7.81 -21.73 -29.82
N THR A 36 6.66 -22.32 -30.13
CA THR A 36 5.36 -21.76 -29.80
C THR A 36 5.37 -21.64 -28.29
N GLN A 37 5.66 -20.44 -27.77
CA GLN A 37 5.44 -20.18 -26.36
C GLN A 37 3.94 -20.33 -26.17
N SER A 38 3.53 -21.47 -25.61
CA SER A 38 2.19 -21.68 -25.09
C SER A 38 1.98 -20.57 -24.06
N LEU A 39 1.34 -19.48 -24.51
CA LEU A 39 0.78 -18.47 -23.64
C LEU A 39 -0.14 -19.24 -22.72
N HIS A 40 0.31 -19.49 -21.49
CA HIS A 40 -0.51 -20.03 -20.43
C HIS A 40 -1.63 -19.00 -20.22
N LYS A 41 -2.75 -19.22 -20.91
CA LYS A 41 -4.00 -18.53 -20.66
C LYS A 41 -4.39 -18.95 -19.25
N ARG A 42 -4.03 -18.12 -18.27
CA ARG A 42 -4.55 -18.29 -16.92
C ARG A 42 -6.06 -18.16 -17.06
N ASN A 43 -6.78 -19.24 -16.78
CA ASN A 43 -8.22 -19.19 -16.59
C ASN A 43 -8.46 -18.35 -15.34
N TYR A 44 -8.54 -17.02 -15.50
CA TYR A 44 -9.30 -16.23 -14.54
C TYR A 44 -10.72 -16.74 -14.68
N SER A 45 -11.28 -17.28 -13.60
CA SER A 45 -12.69 -17.60 -13.53
C SER A 45 -13.46 -16.39 -14.03
N ASP A 46 -14.20 -16.58 -15.13
CA ASP A 46 -15.25 -15.66 -15.51
C ASP A 46 -16.34 -15.80 -14.44
N GLY A 47 -16.29 -14.99 -13.37
CA GLY A 47 -17.31 -15.07 -12.32
C GLY A 47 -16.85 -14.69 -10.90
N GLY A 48 -17.36 -13.55 -10.43
CA GLY A 48 -17.52 -13.22 -9.00
C GLY A 48 -16.28 -12.76 -8.24
N LYS A 49 -16.49 -11.89 -7.25
CA LYS A 49 -15.48 -11.57 -6.22
C LYS A 49 -15.29 -12.79 -5.31
N ILE A 50 -14.09 -12.98 -4.77
CA ILE A 50 -13.79 -14.01 -3.76
C ILE A 50 -14.57 -13.66 -2.49
N LYS A 51 -15.45 -14.57 -2.06
CA LYS A 51 -16.18 -14.44 -0.80
C LYS A 51 -15.21 -14.69 0.35
N VAL A 52 -15.09 -13.72 1.25
CA VAL A 52 -14.27 -13.85 2.46
C VAL A 52 -15.19 -14.08 3.65
N ASP A 53 -14.89 -15.12 4.43
CA ASP A 53 -15.62 -15.41 5.66
C ASP A 53 -15.11 -14.55 6.83
N GLY A 54 -16.02 -14.17 7.71
CA GLY A 54 -15.77 -13.24 8.81
C GLY A 54 -15.70 -11.76 8.39
N SER A 55 -15.56 -10.91 9.39
CA SER A 55 -15.45 -9.45 9.21
C SER A 55 -14.01 -8.98 9.45
N VAL A 56 -13.60 -7.92 8.76
CA VAL A 56 -12.34 -7.22 9.01
C VAL A 56 -12.61 -5.82 9.57
N VAL A 57 -11.86 -5.44 10.60
CA VAL A 57 -11.93 -4.08 11.13
C VAL A 57 -10.96 -3.20 10.36
N GLU A 58 -11.48 -2.16 9.73
CA GLU A 58 -10.67 -1.17 9.01
C GLU A 58 -10.54 0.10 9.85
N LEU A 59 -9.29 0.51 10.10
CA LEU A 59 -8.94 1.71 10.85
C LEU A 59 -8.26 2.68 9.88
N ASP A 60 -9.00 3.69 9.40
CA ASP A 60 -8.46 4.69 8.46
C ASP A 60 -7.49 5.65 9.16
N GLY A 61 -6.78 6.45 8.37
CA GLY A 61 -5.64 7.24 8.82
C GLY A 61 -5.61 8.68 8.33
N ASP A 62 -4.39 9.20 8.26
CA ASP A 62 -4.12 10.62 7.99
C ASP A 62 -3.23 10.82 6.74
N GLU A 63 -3.18 12.08 6.28
CA GLU A 63 -2.25 12.60 5.27
C GLU A 63 -2.14 11.71 4.00
N MET A 64 -0.91 11.50 3.51
CA MET A 64 -0.65 10.72 2.29
C MET A 64 -1.05 9.25 2.43
N THR A 65 -0.97 8.70 3.64
CA THR A 65 -1.33 7.30 3.88
C THR A 65 -2.82 7.05 3.69
N ARG A 66 -3.69 8.00 4.06
CA ARG A 66 -5.13 7.91 3.79
C ARG A 66 -5.44 7.81 2.29
N ILE A 67 -4.81 8.67 1.49
CA ILE A 67 -4.99 8.69 0.02
C ILE A 67 -4.47 7.40 -0.62
N ILE A 68 -3.32 6.90 -0.18
CA ILE A 68 -2.75 5.64 -0.68
C ILE A 68 -3.65 4.47 -0.27
N TRP A 69 -4.17 4.49 0.95
CA TRP A 69 -5.03 3.44 1.49
C TRP A 69 -6.33 3.29 0.69
N GLU A 70 -7.00 4.40 0.38
CA GLU A 70 -8.16 4.42 -0.53
C GLU A 70 -7.83 3.77 -1.88
N LYS A 71 -6.73 4.19 -2.52
CA LYS A 71 -6.30 3.64 -3.81
C LYS A 71 -5.97 2.15 -3.76
N ILE A 72 -5.38 1.66 -2.67
CA ILE A 72 -5.13 0.23 -2.46
C ILE A 72 -6.46 -0.51 -2.41
N LYS A 73 -7.41 -0.04 -1.60
CA LYS A 73 -8.72 -0.69 -1.47
C LYS A 73 -9.44 -0.75 -2.82
N GLU A 74 -9.55 0.37 -3.51
CA GLU A 74 -10.30 0.48 -4.76
C GLU A 74 -9.69 -0.32 -5.91
N LYS A 75 -8.35 -0.37 -6.01
CA LYS A 75 -7.68 -0.96 -7.18
C LYS A 75 -7.21 -2.39 -6.95
N LEU A 76 -6.89 -2.75 -5.71
CA LEU A 76 -6.18 -3.99 -5.40
C LEU A 76 -6.99 -4.94 -4.51
N ILE A 77 -8.01 -4.45 -3.79
CA ILE A 77 -8.77 -5.27 -2.83
C ILE A 77 -10.22 -5.48 -3.28
N LEU A 78 -11.02 -4.40 -3.29
CA LEU A 78 -12.47 -4.46 -3.52
C LEU A 78 -12.92 -4.95 -4.91
N PRO A 79 -12.13 -4.84 -5.99
CA PRO A 79 -12.48 -5.49 -7.26
C PRO A 79 -12.43 -7.01 -7.20
N TYR A 80 -11.66 -7.57 -6.26
CA TYR A 80 -11.36 -9.00 -6.22
C TYR A 80 -11.97 -9.71 -5.00
N LEU A 81 -12.19 -9.00 -3.89
CA LEU A 81 -12.71 -9.56 -2.64
C LEU A 81 -14.08 -8.96 -2.28
N ASP A 82 -14.99 -9.83 -1.85
CA ASP A 82 -16.22 -9.46 -1.17
C ASP A 82 -15.99 -9.59 0.35
N LEU A 83 -15.92 -8.45 1.03
CA LEU A 83 -15.49 -8.32 2.41
C LEU A 83 -16.56 -7.60 3.23
N ASP A 84 -16.87 -8.14 4.40
CA ASP A 84 -17.59 -7.41 5.44
C ASP A 84 -16.61 -6.53 6.23
N ILE A 85 -16.61 -5.23 5.92
CA ILE A 85 -15.67 -4.26 6.51
C ILE A 85 -16.38 -3.48 7.62
N LYS A 86 -15.84 -3.55 8.84
CA LYS A 86 -16.23 -2.69 9.96
C LYS A 86 -15.31 -1.48 9.99
N TYR A 87 -15.80 -0.37 9.45
CA TYR A 87 -15.00 0.84 9.24
C TYR A 87 -14.98 1.77 10.47
N TYR A 88 -13.79 2.26 10.81
CA TYR A 88 -13.54 3.24 11.87
C TYR A 88 -12.56 4.30 11.34
N ASP A 89 -12.96 5.58 11.36
CA ASP A 89 -12.08 6.67 10.94
C ASP A 89 -11.17 7.09 12.10
N LEU A 90 -9.87 6.79 12.04
CA LEU A 90 -8.91 7.28 13.04
C LEU A 90 -8.15 8.53 12.57
N GLY A 91 -8.65 9.19 11.53
CA GLY A 91 -8.18 10.50 11.12
C GLY A 91 -8.26 11.49 12.28
N LEU A 92 -7.23 12.34 12.40
CA LEU A 92 -7.06 13.28 13.49
C LEU A 92 -8.30 14.19 13.71
N PRO A 93 -8.99 14.72 12.67
CA PRO A 93 -10.20 15.51 12.87
C PRO A 93 -11.32 14.72 13.54
N TYR A 94 -11.58 13.48 13.10
CA TYR A 94 -12.67 12.66 13.65
C TYR A 94 -12.34 12.13 15.05
N ARG A 95 -11.07 11.83 15.33
CA ARG A 95 -10.62 11.56 16.70
C ARG A 95 -10.83 12.77 17.61
N ASP A 96 -10.51 13.98 17.15
CA ASP A 96 -10.79 15.17 17.95
C ASP A 96 -12.29 15.37 18.20
N GLU A 97 -13.11 15.21 17.16
CA GLU A 97 -14.57 15.30 17.22
C GLU A 97 -15.14 14.37 18.30
N THR A 98 -14.79 13.09 18.22
CA THR A 98 -15.28 12.00 19.10
C THR A 98 -14.58 11.93 20.45
N ARG A 99 -13.69 12.89 20.76
CA ARG A 99 -12.85 12.89 21.97
C ARG A 99 -12.02 11.61 22.12
N ASP A 100 -11.53 11.10 20.99
CA ASP A 100 -10.73 9.88 20.81
C ASP A 100 -11.46 8.58 21.17
N GLN A 101 -12.79 8.63 21.33
CA GLN A 101 -13.62 7.46 21.60
C GLN A 101 -13.59 6.44 20.45
N VAL A 102 -13.54 6.92 19.19
CA VAL A 102 -13.44 6.06 17.99
C VAL A 102 -12.22 5.14 18.03
N THR A 103 -11.11 5.57 18.63
CA THR A 103 -9.89 4.77 18.77
C THR A 103 -10.11 3.57 19.71
N ILE A 104 -10.86 3.76 20.79
CA ILE A 104 -11.20 2.71 21.75
C ILE A 104 -12.20 1.74 21.12
N GLU A 105 -13.23 2.26 20.47
CA GLU A 105 -14.24 1.46 19.78
C GLU A 105 -13.63 0.58 18.69
N ALA A 106 -12.68 1.13 17.92
CA ALA A 106 -11.94 0.36 16.93
C ALA A 106 -11.13 -0.78 17.55
N ALA A 107 -10.49 -0.55 18.70
CA ALA A 107 -9.73 -1.59 19.41
C ALA A 107 -10.64 -2.71 19.95
N GLU A 108 -11.80 -2.35 20.51
CA GLU A 108 -12.79 -3.33 20.98
C GLU A 108 -13.45 -4.09 19.81
N ALA A 109 -13.64 -3.44 18.66
CA ALA A 109 -14.06 -4.12 17.44
C ALA A 109 -13.00 -5.14 16.98
N ILE A 110 -11.71 -4.81 17.05
CA ILE A 110 -10.64 -5.78 16.73
C ILE A 110 -10.72 -6.99 17.67
N LYS A 111 -10.96 -6.80 18.98
CA LYS A 111 -11.17 -7.96 19.88
C LYS A 111 -12.36 -8.81 19.47
N LYS A 112 -13.45 -8.18 19.04
CA LYS A 112 -14.68 -8.87 18.62
C LYS A 112 -14.50 -9.67 17.32
N TYR A 113 -13.83 -9.08 16.32
CA TYR A 113 -13.72 -9.65 14.97
C TYR A 113 -12.33 -10.26 14.67
N ASN A 114 -11.42 -10.24 15.63
CA ASN A 114 -10.05 -10.79 15.62
C ASN A 114 -9.05 -10.11 14.66
N VAL A 115 -9.49 -9.60 13.52
CA VAL A 115 -8.61 -9.07 12.48
C VAL A 115 -8.82 -7.57 12.28
N GLY A 116 -7.74 -6.80 12.43
CA GLY A 116 -7.71 -5.36 12.18
C GLY A 116 -6.65 -4.98 11.16
N ILE A 117 -6.99 -4.07 10.25
CA ILE A 117 -6.05 -3.44 9.32
C ILE A 117 -6.06 -1.95 9.59
N LYS A 118 -4.89 -1.38 9.84
CA LYS A 118 -4.75 0.00 10.27
C LYS A 118 -3.85 0.82 9.36
N CYS A 119 -4.36 1.97 8.94
CA CYS A 119 -3.61 3.02 8.27
C CYS A 119 -2.79 3.87 9.26
N ALA A 120 -1.74 4.54 8.79
CA ALA A 120 -0.92 5.40 9.65
C ALA A 120 -1.71 6.64 10.10
N THR A 121 -1.51 7.05 11.35
CA THR A 121 -2.27 8.11 12.01
C THR A 121 -1.32 9.09 12.68
N ILE A 122 -1.64 10.38 12.66
CA ILE A 122 -0.90 11.43 13.36
C ILE A 122 -0.98 11.18 14.87
N THR A 123 0.14 11.31 15.57
CA THR A 123 0.15 11.53 17.02
C THR A 123 0.46 13.01 17.22
N PRO A 124 -0.52 13.84 17.62
CA PRO A 124 -0.33 15.29 17.59
C PRO A 124 0.66 15.74 18.66
N ASP A 125 1.57 16.64 18.29
CA ASP A 125 2.40 17.45 19.17
C ASP A 125 1.81 18.87 19.30
N GLU A 126 2.51 19.80 19.95
CA GLU A 126 2.05 21.19 20.13
C GLU A 126 1.85 21.91 18.78
N ALA A 127 2.65 21.58 17.77
CA ALA A 127 2.53 22.17 16.45
C ALA A 127 1.27 21.67 15.75
N ARG A 128 1.00 20.36 15.80
CA ARG A 128 -0.22 19.76 15.24
C ARG A 128 -1.49 20.20 15.97
N VAL A 129 -1.44 20.41 17.28
CA VAL A 129 -2.56 21.02 18.03
C VAL A 129 -2.92 22.40 17.47
N LYS A 130 -1.92 23.23 17.14
CA LYS A 130 -2.14 24.56 16.54
C LYS A 130 -2.61 24.47 15.09
N GLU A 131 -2.00 23.61 14.29
CA GLU A 131 -2.33 23.43 12.87
C GLU A 131 -3.78 22.97 12.67
N PHE A 132 -4.22 21.98 13.46
CA PHE A 132 -5.56 21.39 13.34
C PHE A 132 -6.58 21.98 14.33
N GLN A 133 -6.20 22.95 15.16
CA GLN A 133 -7.06 23.57 16.18
C GLN A 133 -7.72 22.54 17.12
N LEU A 134 -6.91 21.58 17.58
CA LEU A 134 -7.40 20.44 18.37
C LEU A 134 -7.84 20.87 19.77
N LYS A 135 -8.83 20.17 20.34
CA LYS A 135 -9.28 20.35 21.73
C LYS A 135 -8.17 20.07 22.74
N LYS A 136 -7.31 19.08 22.44
CA LYS A 136 -6.11 18.76 23.23
C LYS A 136 -5.13 17.91 22.43
N MET A 137 -3.96 17.69 23.02
CA MET A 137 -2.97 16.74 22.54
C MET A 137 -3.46 15.30 22.80
N TRP A 138 -4.06 14.68 21.80
CA TRP A 138 -4.55 13.30 21.88
C TRP A 138 -3.39 12.29 21.94
N ARG A 139 -3.61 11.18 22.65
CA ARG A 139 -2.62 10.09 22.73
C ARG A 139 -2.46 9.41 21.37
N SER A 140 -1.36 8.66 21.21
CA SER A 140 -1.13 7.89 20.00
C SER A 140 -2.19 6.78 19.86
N PRO A 141 -2.93 6.71 18.73
CA PRO A 141 -3.88 5.62 18.50
C PRO A 141 -3.21 4.24 18.57
N ASN A 142 -1.97 4.14 18.10
CA ASN A 142 -1.20 2.90 18.16
C ASN A 142 -0.96 2.45 19.61
N GLY A 143 -0.68 3.40 20.52
CA GLY A 143 -0.48 3.10 21.94
C GLY A 143 -1.79 2.65 22.59
N THR A 144 -2.88 3.37 22.34
CA THR A 144 -4.22 3.03 22.86
C THR A 144 -4.65 1.63 22.41
N ILE A 145 -4.57 1.33 21.12
CA ILE A 145 -4.97 0.03 20.57
C ILE A 145 -4.11 -1.11 21.16
N ARG A 146 -2.79 -0.92 21.24
CA ARG A 146 -1.91 -1.96 21.80
C ARG A 146 -2.13 -2.20 23.29
N ASN A 147 -2.40 -1.16 24.07
CA ASN A 147 -2.73 -1.32 25.49
C ASN A 147 -4.04 -2.08 25.70
N ILE A 148 -5.00 -1.92 24.78
CA ILE A 148 -6.29 -2.61 24.83
C ILE A 148 -6.16 -4.08 24.38
N LEU A 149 -5.43 -4.34 23.30
CA LEU A 149 -5.29 -5.69 22.73
C LEU A 149 -4.23 -6.55 23.43
N GLY A 150 -3.15 -5.94 23.91
CA GLY A 150 -1.95 -6.66 24.36
C GLY A 150 -1.19 -7.37 23.24
N GLY A 151 -0.02 -7.92 23.58
CA GLY A 151 0.73 -8.82 22.70
C GLY A 151 2.10 -8.31 22.24
N THR A 152 2.55 -8.84 21.10
CA THR A 152 3.88 -8.58 20.53
C THR A 152 3.73 -8.06 19.10
N VAL A 153 4.41 -6.96 18.78
CA VAL A 153 4.48 -6.44 17.40
C VAL A 153 5.70 -7.04 16.72
N PHE A 154 5.47 -7.86 15.71
CA PHE A 154 6.53 -8.36 14.83
C PHE A 154 6.76 -7.39 13.68
N ARG A 155 8.03 -7.10 13.39
CA ARG A 155 8.44 -6.29 12.23
C ARG A 155 9.48 -7.05 11.43
N GLU A 156 9.21 -7.24 10.15
CA GLU A 156 10.12 -7.87 9.21
C GLU A 156 10.33 -6.98 7.97
N PRO A 157 11.50 -7.05 7.32
CA PRO A 157 11.75 -6.32 6.08
C PRO A 157 11.13 -7.03 4.88
N ILE A 158 10.54 -6.26 3.95
CA ILE A 158 10.19 -6.73 2.61
C ILE A 158 11.45 -6.64 1.73
N ILE A 159 12.03 -7.79 1.37
CA ILE A 159 13.31 -7.84 0.64
C ILE A 159 13.08 -7.85 -0.87
N CYS A 160 13.65 -6.85 -1.56
CA CYS A 160 13.67 -6.76 -3.01
C CYS A 160 15.08 -7.07 -3.53
N LYS A 161 15.24 -8.08 -4.41
CA LYS A 161 16.55 -8.48 -4.97
C LYS A 161 17.30 -7.34 -5.67
N SER A 162 16.57 -6.37 -6.21
CA SER A 162 17.11 -5.21 -6.93
C SER A 162 17.58 -4.08 -6.01
N ILE A 163 17.27 -4.12 -4.72
CA ILE A 163 17.61 -3.05 -3.77
C ILE A 163 18.77 -3.53 -2.88
N PRO A 164 19.96 -2.91 -2.98
CA PRO A 164 21.09 -3.30 -2.14
C PRO A 164 20.84 -2.93 -0.68
N ARG A 165 21.40 -3.72 0.24
CA ARG A 165 21.29 -3.52 1.69
C ARG A 165 22.37 -2.55 2.17
N LEU A 166 22.02 -1.66 3.10
CA LEU A 166 22.98 -0.73 3.72
C LEU A 166 24.01 -1.46 4.59
N VAL A 167 23.63 -2.58 5.21
CA VAL A 167 24.53 -3.45 5.96
C VAL A 167 24.78 -4.70 5.11
N PRO A 168 25.95 -4.83 4.44
CA PRO A 168 26.17 -5.88 3.44
C PRO A 168 26.11 -7.30 4.01
N GLY A 169 26.53 -7.49 5.26
CA GLY A 169 26.53 -8.80 5.93
C GLY A 169 25.14 -9.31 6.33
N TRP A 170 24.08 -8.53 6.18
CA TRP A 170 22.72 -8.98 6.46
C TRP A 170 22.15 -9.80 5.32
N GLU A 171 22.59 -11.05 5.21
CA GLU A 171 22.18 -11.93 4.11
C GLU A 171 20.74 -12.43 4.26
N LYS A 172 20.28 -12.60 5.51
CA LYS A 172 18.95 -13.11 5.89
C LYS A 172 18.11 -12.01 6.55
N PRO A 173 16.76 -12.08 6.46
CA PRO A 173 15.90 -11.13 7.16
C PRO A 173 16.05 -11.25 8.68
N ILE A 174 15.91 -10.12 9.37
CA ILE A 174 15.87 -10.05 10.83
C ILE A 174 14.45 -9.61 11.21
N VAL A 175 13.81 -10.39 12.09
CA VAL A 175 12.48 -10.08 12.63
C VAL A 175 12.61 -9.54 14.04
N ILE A 176 12.02 -8.38 14.29
CA ILE A 176 12.00 -7.75 15.61
C ILE A 176 10.64 -8.01 16.26
N GLY A 177 10.64 -8.74 17.38
CA GLY A 177 9.47 -8.87 18.24
C GLY A 177 9.52 -7.80 19.34
N ARG A 178 8.70 -6.75 19.21
CA ARG A 178 8.57 -5.70 20.22
C ARG A 178 7.43 -6.04 21.17
N HIS A 179 7.70 -6.06 22.48
CA HIS A 179 6.65 -6.10 23.50
C HIS A 179 5.76 -4.85 23.37
N ALA A 180 4.45 -5.05 23.20
CA ALA A 180 3.53 -3.99 22.81
C ALA A 180 2.72 -3.42 23.99
N PHE A 181 3.08 -3.76 25.23
CA PHE A 181 2.32 -3.38 26.42
C PHE A 181 3.20 -2.64 27.42
N GLY A 182 2.68 -1.56 28.00
CA GLY A 182 3.37 -0.78 29.03
C GLY A 182 4.54 0.05 28.49
N ASP A 183 5.45 0.38 29.42
CA ASP A 183 6.60 1.29 29.27
C ASP A 183 6.23 2.73 28.86
N GLN A 184 7.19 3.67 28.98
CA GLN A 184 7.02 5.11 28.74
C GLN A 184 7.02 5.46 27.25
#